data_AF-A0A958URP5-F1
#
_entry.id   AF-A0A958URP5-F1
#
_cell.length_a   1.000
_cell.length_b   1.000
_cell.length_c   1.000
_cell.angle_alpha   90.00
_cell.angle_beta   90.00
_cell.angle_gamma   90.00
#
_symmetry.space_group_name_H-M   'P 1'
#
loop_
_entity.id
_entity.type
_entity.pdbx_description
1 polymer ?
#
loop_
_entity_poly.entity_id
_entity_poly.type
_entity_poly.pdbx_seq_one_letter_code
_entity_poly.pdbx_strand_id
1 'polypeptide(L)'
;RKIGIIAGVGDRRDEDIRDCAEIAARMFDHIIIRQEKHLRGRTEQEIIDLILEGIKKANRPVTHEIISKEIEAIKHAITIAEDGTFITALSDVVTNAIGIVQEYLDKENEENLS
;
A
#
# COMPACT_ATOMS: atom_id res chain seq x y z
N ARG A 1 12.96 -2.33 -7.73
CA ARG A 1 11.67 -1.58 -7.80
C ARG A 1 11.10 -1.46 -6.39
N LYS A 2 10.40 -0.38 -6.03
CA LYS A 2 9.83 -0.18 -4.68
C LYS A 2 8.30 -0.04 -4.77
N ILE A 3 7.58 -0.91 -4.06
CA ILE A 3 6.12 -0.88 -4.00
C ILE A 3 5.69 -0.51 -2.57
N GLY A 4 4.88 0.53 -2.43
CA GLY A 4 4.33 0.97 -1.14
C GLY A 4 2.85 0.64 -1.03
N ILE A 5 2.44 -0.05 0.03
CA ILE A 5 1.02 -0.23 0.38
C ILE A 5 0.71 0.74 1.51
N ILE A 6 -0.05 1.81 1.20
CA ILE A 6 -0.34 2.90 2.13
C ILE A 6 -1.84 3.01 2.39
N ALA A 7 -2.21 3.54 3.55
CA ALA A 7 -3.58 3.86 3.90
C ALA A 7 -3.69 5.30 4.39
N GLY A 8 -4.84 5.91 4.12
CA GLY A 8 -5.21 7.13 4.82
C GLY A 8 -5.89 6.80 6.15
N VAL A 9 -5.31 7.30 7.22
CA VAL A 9 -5.88 7.21 8.57
C VAL A 9 -6.96 8.28 8.70
N GLY A 10 -8.22 7.90 8.88
CA GLY A 10 -9.36 8.83 8.89
C GLY A 10 -9.34 9.89 10.00
N ASP A 11 -8.56 9.65 11.06
CA ASP A 11 -8.40 10.55 12.22
C ASP A 11 -7.39 11.68 12.01
N ARG A 12 -6.70 11.71 10.86
CA ARG A 12 -5.62 12.67 10.60
C ARG A 12 -6.13 13.93 9.92
N ARG A 13 -5.47 15.05 10.21
CA ARG A 13 -5.70 16.30 9.49
C ARG A 13 -5.38 16.06 8.02
N ASP A 14 -6.09 16.71 7.12
CA ASP A 14 -5.84 16.43 5.71
C ASP A 14 -4.54 17.01 5.15
N GLU A 15 -3.86 17.91 5.87
CA GLU A 15 -2.44 18.20 5.62
C GLU A 15 -1.55 16.98 5.89
N ASP A 16 -1.76 16.27 7.01
CA ASP A 16 -0.96 15.09 7.38
C ASP A 16 -1.15 13.95 6.36
N ILE A 17 -2.37 13.78 5.83
CA ILE A 17 -2.67 12.77 4.81
C ILE A 17 -1.95 13.10 3.50
N ARG A 18 -2.00 14.36 3.05
CA ARG A 18 -1.31 14.81 1.83
C ARG A 18 0.20 14.69 1.98
N ASP A 19 0.76 15.08 3.12
CA ASP A 19 2.20 15.05 3.36
C ASP A 19 2.72 13.61 3.41
N CYS A 20 1.97 12.70 4.04
CA CYS A 20 2.27 11.27 4.03
C CYS A 20 2.30 10.71 2.60
N ALA A 21 1.29 11.04 1.79
CA ALA A 21 1.19 10.60 0.41
C ALA A 21 2.29 11.22 -0.48
N GLU A 22 2.69 12.47 -0.24
CA GLU A 22 3.81 13.11 -0.92
C GLU A 22 5.13 12.41 -0.60
N ILE A 23 5.38 12.10 0.69
CA ILE A 23 6.54 11.32 1.11
C ILE A 23 6.55 9.94 0.42
N ALA A 24 5.42 9.24 0.44
CA ALA A 24 5.28 7.93 -0.21
C ALA A 24 5.61 8.02 -1.72
N ALA A 25 5.11 9.03 -2.43
CA ALA A 25 5.40 9.23 -3.84
C ALA A 25 6.86 9.60 -4.13
N ARG A 26 7.56 10.24 -3.20
CA ARG A 26 9.02 10.43 -3.32
C ARG A 26 9.81 9.13 -3.11
N MET A 27 9.27 8.16 -2.38
CA MET A 27 9.97 6.93 -1.99
C MET A 27 9.70 5.75 -2.92
N PHE A 28 8.45 5.55 -3.33
CA PHE A 28 8.00 4.35 -4.05
C PHE A 28 7.87 4.59 -5.55
N ASP A 29 8.05 3.54 -6.34
CA ASP A 29 7.83 3.57 -7.79
C ASP A 29 6.36 3.30 -8.13
N HIS A 30 5.70 2.50 -7.29
CA HIS A 30 4.28 2.16 -7.38
C HIS A 30 3.62 2.20 -5.99
N ILE A 31 2.40 2.75 -5.91
CA ILE A 31 1.65 2.88 -4.66
C ILE A 31 0.30 2.17 -4.76
N ILE A 32 0.04 1.24 -3.84
CA ILE A 32 -1.27 0.63 -3.65
C ILE A 32 -1.95 1.34 -2.48
N ILE A 33 -3.08 1.97 -2.74
CA ILE A 33 -3.88 2.70 -1.76
C ILE A 33 -4.91 1.73 -1.18
N ARG A 34 -4.77 1.39 0.11
CA ARG A 34 -5.77 0.64 0.87
C ARG A 34 -6.72 1.58 1.62
N GLN A 35 -7.87 1.05 2.00
CA GLN A 35 -8.86 1.77 2.80
C GLN A 35 -8.91 1.19 4.22
N GLU A 36 -8.94 2.07 5.22
CA GLU A 36 -9.24 1.65 6.60
C GLU A 36 -10.75 1.49 6.80
N LYS A 37 -11.14 0.52 7.65
CA LYS A 37 -12.55 0.31 8.01
C LYS A 37 -13.12 1.46 8.85
N HIS A 38 -12.26 2.30 9.44
CA HIS A 38 -12.64 3.37 10.36
C HIS A 38 -12.42 4.74 9.73
N LEU A 39 -13.41 5.21 8.97
CA LEU A 39 -13.31 6.47 8.22
C LEU A 39 -13.57 7.72 9.08
N ARG A 40 -13.96 7.56 10.35
CA ARG A 40 -14.09 8.59 11.41
C ARG A 40 -14.68 9.94 10.93
N GLY A 41 -15.80 9.87 10.21
CA GLY A 41 -16.53 11.06 9.75
C GLY A 41 -16.13 11.54 8.35
N ARG A 42 -15.17 10.89 7.71
CA ARG A 42 -14.88 11.02 6.28
C ARG A 42 -15.50 9.87 5.49
N THR A 43 -15.65 10.10 4.20
CA THR A 43 -15.91 9.08 3.19
C THR A 43 -14.59 8.50 2.69
N GLU A 44 -14.65 7.30 2.12
CA GLU A 44 -13.48 6.68 1.48
C GLU A 44 -12.93 7.57 0.36
N GLN A 45 -13.82 8.19 -0.42
CA GLN A 45 -13.45 9.03 -1.54
C GLN A 45 -12.68 10.27 -1.09
N GLU A 46 -13.12 10.94 -0.02
CA GLU A 46 -12.38 12.09 0.53
C GLU A 46 -10.96 11.72 0.93
N ILE A 47 -10.76 10.57 1.56
CA ILE A 47 -9.42 10.11 1.95
C ILE A 47 -8.57 9.81 0.70
N ILE A 48 -9.15 9.14 -0.30
CA ILE A 48 -8.47 8.83 -1.56
C ILE A 48 -8.06 10.13 -2.26
N ASP A 49 -8.96 11.10 -2.36
CA ASP A 49 -8.68 12.37 -3.05
C ASP A 49 -7.51 13.11 -2.41
N LEU A 50 -7.43 13.12 -1.07
CA LEU A 50 -6.32 13.71 -0.32
C LEU A 50 -4.98 12.99 -0.57
N ILE A 51 -5.01 11.66 -0.65
CA ILE A 51 -3.82 10.87 -0.98
C ILE A 51 -3.37 11.20 -2.41
N LEU A 52 -4.30 11.23 -3.37
CA LEU A 52 -4.01 11.56 -4.76
C LEU A 52 -3.45 12.98 -4.92
N GLU A 53 -3.95 13.94 -4.15
CA GLU A 53 -3.39 15.29 -4.06
C GLU A 53 -1.94 15.27 -3.57
N GLY A 54 -1.64 14.53 -2.50
CA GLY A 54 -0.28 14.37 -1.99
C GLY A 54 0.67 13.70 -2.98
N ILE A 55 0.22 12.63 -3.65
CA ILE A 55 1.00 11.95 -4.70
C ILE A 55 1.36 12.93 -5.83
N LYS A 56 0.41 13.77 -6.26
CA LYS A 56 0.66 14.79 -7.30
C LYS A 56 1.69 15.84 -6.88
N LYS A 57 1.73 16.22 -5.59
CA LYS A 57 2.69 17.21 -5.07
C LYS A 57 4.15 16.76 -5.17
N ALA A 58 4.41 15.44 -5.19
CA ALA A 58 5.77 14.93 -5.23
C ALA A 58 6.53 15.25 -6.53
N ASN A 59 5.86 15.77 -7.57
CA ASN A 59 6.44 16.17 -8.86
C ASN A 59 7.32 15.08 -9.49
N ARG A 60 6.93 13.82 -9.30
CA ARG A 60 7.61 12.63 -9.80
C ARG A 60 6.57 11.68 -10.41
N PRO A 61 6.87 11.03 -11.54
CA PRO A 61 5.99 10.01 -12.09
C PRO A 61 5.94 8.82 -11.12
N VAL A 62 4.76 8.56 -10.56
CA VAL A 62 4.46 7.43 -9.68
C VAL A 62 3.15 6.81 -10.14
N THR A 63 3.16 5.51 -10.41
CA THR A 63 1.92 4.79 -10.70
C THR A 63 1.22 4.44 -9.41
N HIS A 64 -0.10 4.40 -9.43
CA HIS A 64 -0.89 4.07 -8.25
C HIS A 64 -2.17 3.35 -8.64
N GLU A 65 -2.68 2.56 -7.71
CA GLU A 65 -3.97 1.89 -7.82
C GLU A 65 -4.65 1.81 -6.44
N ILE A 66 -5.92 1.42 -6.44
CA ILE A 66 -6.72 1.34 -5.21
C ILE A 66 -7.14 -0.11 -5.02
N ILE A 67 -6.69 -0.70 -3.91
CA ILE A 67 -7.10 -2.04 -3.48
C ILE A 67 -7.52 -1.95 -2.01
N SER A 68 -8.82 -1.86 -1.78
CA SER A 68 -9.39 -1.53 -0.47
C SER A 68 -9.00 -2.51 0.64
N LYS A 69 -8.92 -3.81 0.33
CA LYS A 69 -8.67 -4.87 1.32
C LYS A 69 -7.18 -5.11 1.49
N GLU A 70 -6.72 -5.06 2.74
CA GLU A 70 -5.31 -5.29 3.11
C GLU A 70 -4.74 -6.60 2.55
N ILE A 71 -5.44 -7.72 2.74
CA ILE A 71 -4.99 -9.04 2.27
C ILE A 71 -4.81 -9.05 0.74
N GLU A 72 -5.77 -8.48 0.02
CA GLU A 72 -5.73 -8.43 -1.44
C GLU A 72 -4.62 -7.49 -1.94
N ALA A 73 -4.38 -6.37 -1.24
CA ALA A 73 -3.30 -5.45 -1.58
C ALA A 73 -1.92 -6.10 -1.42
N ILE A 74 -1.69 -6.85 -0.35
CA ILE A 74 -0.43 -7.57 -0.13
C ILE A 74 -0.24 -8.66 -1.18
N LYS A 75 -1.28 -9.47 -1.43
CA LYS A 75 -1.24 -10.51 -2.47
C LYS A 75 -0.96 -9.92 -3.84
N HIS A 76 -1.63 -8.82 -4.18
CA HIS A 76 -1.43 -8.14 -5.45
C HIS A 76 0.01 -7.63 -5.59
N ALA A 77 0.54 -6.98 -4.55
CA ALA A 77 1.92 -6.48 -4.53
C ALA A 77 2.95 -7.60 -4.77
N ILE A 78 2.75 -8.78 -4.16
CA ILE A 78 3.61 -9.95 -4.35
C ILE A 78 3.50 -10.47 -5.79
N THR A 79 2.28 -10.58 -6.33
CA THR A 79 2.05 -11.09 -7.69
C THR A 79 2.67 -10.20 -8.78
N ILE A 80 2.67 -8.87 -8.61
CA ILE A 80 3.27 -7.95 -9.59
C ILE A 80 4.76 -7.66 -9.32
N ALA A 81 5.32 -8.23 -8.25
CA ALA A 81 6.71 -8.04 -7.89
C ALA A 81 7.62 -8.82 -8.84
N GLU A 82 8.66 -8.14 -9.31
CA GLU A 82 9.76 -8.74 -10.04
C GLU A 82 10.92 -9.00 -9.06
N ASP A 83 11.90 -9.80 -9.48
CA ASP A 83 13.12 -10.02 -8.70
C ASP A 83 13.79 -8.68 -8.32
N GLY A 84 14.27 -8.59 -7.08
CA GLY A 84 14.79 -7.34 -6.50
C GLY A 84 13.73 -6.27 -6.19
N THR A 85 12.44 -6.60 -6.19
CA THR A 85 11.37 -5.70 -5.70
C THR A 85 11.36 -5.62 -4.17
N PHE A 86 11.29 -4.41 -3.64
CA PHE A 86 11.10 -4.15 -2.21
C PHE A 86 9.68 -3.67 -1.94
N ILE A 87 8.89 -4.50 -1.25
CA ILE A 87 7.51 -4.18 -0.86
C ILE A 87 7.53 -3.63 0.56
N THR A 88 6.91 -2.47 0.77
CA THR A 88 6.69 -1.88 2.10
C THR A 88 5.20 -1.79 2.37
N ALA A 89 4.71 -2.51 3.37
CA ALA A 89 3.30 -2.52 3.73
C ALA A 89 3.06 -1.81 5.07
N LEU A 90 2.27 -0.74 5.06
CA LEU A 90 1.76 -0.11 6.28
C LEU A 90 0.52 -0.89 6.73
N SER A 91 0.71 -1.81 7.67
CA SER A 91 -0.34 -2.73 8.15
C SER A 91 -0.81 -2.36 9.56
N ASP A 92 -2.12 -2.48 9.77
CA ASP A 92 -2.73 -2.29 11.09
C ASP A 92 -2.65 -3.58 11.93
N VAL A 93 -2.59 -4.74 11.26
CA VAL A 93 -2.58 -6.07 11.86
C VAL A 93 -1.42 -6.89 11.29
N VAL A 94 -0.25 -6.74 11.89
CA VAL A 94 1.00 -7.35 11.45
C VAL A 94 0.91 -8.88 11.29
N THR A 95 0.11 -9.56 12.10
CA THR A 95 -0.07 -11.02 12.03
C THR A 95 -0.68 -11.48 10.71
N ASN A 96 -1.58 -10.70 10.11
CA ASN A 96 -2.18 -11.04 8.81
C ASN A 96 -1.15 -10.93 7.69
N ALA A 97 -0.34 -9.87 7.71
CA ALA A 97 0.72 -9.67 6.74
C ALA A 97 1.77 -10.78 6.81
N ILE A 98 2.20 -11.17 8.01
CA ILE A 98 3.15 -12.28 8.21
C ILE A 98 2.56 -13.58 7.67
N GLY A 99 1.30 -13.89 7.97
CA GLY A 99 0.65 -15.12 7.50
C GLY A 99 0.65 -15.23 5.97
N ILE A 100 0.36 -14.14 5.27
CA ILE A 100 0.36 -14.11 3.80
C ILE A 100 1.79 -14.30 3.27
N VAL A 101 2.77 -13.60 3.83
CA VAL A 101 4.17 -13.74 3.39
C VAL A 101 4.65 -15.18 3.59
N GLN A 102 4.33 -15.80 4.72
CA GLN A 102 4.68 -17.19 4.98
C GLN A 102 4.01 -18.15 3.97
N GLU A 103 2.73 -17.96 3.66
CA GLU A 103 2.01 -18.77 2.68
C GLU A 103 2.67 -18.73 1.30
N TYR A 104 3.14 -17.57 0.85
CA TYR A 104 3.84 -17.42 -0.43
C TYR A 104 5.24 -18.03 -0.40
N LEU A 105 5.98 -17.87 0.69
CA LEU A 105 7.29 -18.51 0.87
C LEU A 105 7.19 -20.03 0.84
N ASP A 106 6.17 -20.60 1.50
CA ASP A 106 5.96 -22.04 1.53
C ASP A 106 5.66 -22.59 0.11
N LYS A 107 4.81 -21.88 -0.66
CA LYS A 107 4.52 -22.22 -2.06
C LYS A 107 5.75 -22.15 -2.96
N GLU A 108 6.55 -21.08 -2.85
CA GLU A 108 7.79 -20.93 -3.63
C GLU A 108 8.79 -22.05 -3.30
N ASN A 109 8.89 -22.44 -2.02
CA ASN A 109 9.74 -23.56 -1.62
C ASN A 109 9.25 -24.89 -2.20
N GLU A 110 7.95 -25.17 -2.14
CA GLU A 110 7.34 -26.38 -2.71
C GLU A 110 7.57 -26.48 -4.23
N GLU A 111 7.39 -25.37 -4.97
CA GLU A 111 7.63 -25.31 -6.41
C GLU A 111 9.11 -25.53 -6.77
N ASN A 112 10.05 -25.02 -5.96
CA ASN A 112 11.48 -25.23 -6.17
C ASN A 112 11.95 -26.66 -5.84
N LEU A 113 11.17 -27.41 -5.07
CA LEU A 113 11.43 -28.81 -4.67
C LEU A 113 10.86 -29.84 -5.66
N SER A 114 9.97 -29.42 -6.57
CA SER A 114 9.31 -30.25 -7.59
C SER A 114 9.99 -30.17 -8.96
#